data_AF-A0A965BTX7-F1
#
_entry.id   AF-A0A965BTX7-F1
#
_cell.length_a   1.000
_cell.length_b   1.000
_cell.length_c   1.000
_cell.angle_alpha   90.00
_cell.angle_beta   90.00
_cell.angle_gamma   90.00
#
_symmetry.space_group_name_H-M   'P 1'
#
loop_
_entity.id
_entity.type
_entity.pdbx_description
1 polymer ?
#
loop_
_entity_poly.entity_id
_entity_poly.type
_entity_poly.pdbx_seq_one_letter_code
_entity_poly.pdbx_strand_id
1 'polypeptide(L)'
;VYVPTAPDTAQDIATHSPNIITDEDRIEHLRPHHLAYLIYTSGSTGKPKAVGNTHFALVNRLIWMRDQLGITREDCFLQKTPFTFDVSVWELTLPFIMGARLVIAKPEGHKDPVYLSQEIRAHKVTIIHFVPSMLEAFLAEGMDKIDQSCIRQLITSGEALPRDILVDWQKRDSGVVWNLYGPTEAAIDVTFWNTSLTHIFVVFQLVFGVSCTSLVLVLRVGMLVVLV
;
A
#
# COMPACT_ATOMS: atom_id res chain seq x y z
N VAL A 1 10.47 18.23 -1.14
CA VAL A 1 9.86 17.33 -0.14
C VAL A 1 8.96 18.20 0.71
N TYR A 2 7.65 18.18 0.45
CA TYR A 2 6.68 18.95 1.22
C TYR A 2 6.52 18.22 2.56
N VAL A 3 6.99 18.84 3.64
CA VAL A 3 6.88 18.28 4.99
C VAL A 3 5.76 19.04 5.67
N PRO A 4 4.58 18.43 5.93
CA PRO A 4 3.39 19.12 6.44
C PRO A 4 3.53 19.72 7.85
N THR A 5 4.72 19.69 8.45
CA THR A 5 5.00 20.15 9.81
C THR A 5 5.87 21.41 9.85
N ALA A 6 6.22 22.01 8.71
CA ALA A 6 6.86 23.32 8.72
C ALA A 6 5.86 24.35 9.31
N PRO A 7 6.28 25.22 10.26
CA PRO A 7 5.39 26.18 10.92
C PRO A 7 4.58 27.04 9.94
N ASP A 8 5.14 27.29 8.77
CA ASP A 8 4.59 28.16 7.75
C ASP A 8 3.68 27.43 6.76
N THR A 9 3.51 26.10 6.87
CA THR A 9 2.75 25.29 5.89
C THR A 9 1.32 25.82 5.70
N ALA A 10 0.63 26.16 6.79
CA ALA A 10 -0.72 26.70 6.71
C ALA A 10 -0.74 28.08 6.05
N GLN A 11 0.29 28.89 6.28
CA GLN A 11 0.44 30.22 5.69
C GLN A 11 0.77 30.10 4.19
N ASP A 12 1.64 29.19 3.81
CA ASP A 12 1.97 28.87 2.41
C ASP A 12 0.73 28.36 1.66
N ILE A 13 -0.05 27.45 2.24
CA ILE A 13 -1.32 26.98 1.65
C ILE A 13 -2.28 28.15 1.48
N ALA A 14 -2.39 29.04 2.47
CA ALA A 14 -3.25 30.22 2.39
C ALA A 14 -2.85 31.22 1.29
N THR A 15 -1.61 31.16 0.77
CA THR A 15 -1.21 31.97 -0.40
C THR A 15 -1.72 31.42 -1.74
N HIS A 16 -2.23 30.19 -1.77
CA HIS A 16 -2.73 29.56 -2.99
C HIS A 16 -4.23 29.81 -3.19
N SER A 17 -4.67 29.76 -4.45
CA SER A 17 -6.09 29.90 -4.79
C SER A 17 -6.94 28.83 -4.10
N PRO A 18 -8.07 29.20 -3.47
CA PRO A 18 -9.01 28.24 -2.88
C PRO A 18 -9.94 27.61 -3.93
N ASN A 19 -9.83 28.00 -5.21
CA ASN A 19 -10.67 27.46 -6.27
C ASN A 19 -10.37 25.97 -6.51
N ILE A 20 -11.38 25.26 -7.00
CA ILE A 20 -11.22 23.87 -7.41
C ILE A 20 -10.14 23.80 -8.49
N ILE A 21 -9.14 22.94 -8.29
CA ILE A 21 -8.12 22.64 -9.30
C ILE A 21 -8.79 21.93 -10.47
N THR A 22 -8.61 22.49 -11.66
CA THR A 22 -9.14 21.99 -12.93
C THR A 22 -8.01 21.52 -13.85
N ASP A 23 -8.38 20.98 -15.02
CA ASP A 23 -7.42 20.62 -16.05
C ASP A 23 -6.68 21.85 -16.62
N GLU A 24 -7.22 23.07 -16.47
CA GLU A 24 -6.60 24.33 -16.91
C GLU A 24 -5.44 24.76 -16.01
N ASP A 25 -5.43 24.34 -14.74
CA ASP A 25 -4.35 24.62 -13.79
C ASP A 25 -3.09 23.78 -14.05
N ARG A 26 -3.16 22.83 -14.99
CA ARG A 26 -2.03 21.95 -15.34
C ARG A 26 -1.06 22.67 -16.27
N ILE A 27 0.23 22.50 -15.99
CA ILE A 27 1.31 22.99 -16.85
C ILE A 27 1.36 22.28 -18.22
N GLU A 28 0.82 21.07 -18.33
CA GLU A 28 0.70 20.30 -19.56
C GLU A 28 -0.41 19.25 -19.50
N HIS A 29 -0.79 18.70 -20.65
CA HIS A 29 -1.72 17.57 -20.72
C HIS A 29 -1.10 16.32 -20.08
N LEU A 30 -1.80 15.72 -19.11
CA LEU A 30 -1.40 14.45 -18.52
C LEU A 30 -1.50 13.30 -19.52
N ARG A 31 -0.44 12.49 -19.59
CA ARG A 31 -0.38 11.28 -20.41
C ARG A 31 -0.02 10.07 -19.54
N PRO A 32 -0.43 8.85 -19.91
CA PRO A 32 -0.16 7.65 -19.10
C PRO A 32 1.33 7.38 -18.80
N HIS A 33 2.24 7.83 -19.67
CA HIS A 33 3.68 7.66 -19.49
C HIS A 33 4.34 8.74 -18.62
N HIS A 34 3.61 9.79 -18.24
CA HIS A 34 4.12 10.76 -17.28
C HIS A 34 4.29 10.09 -15.91
N LEU A 35 5.27 10.58 -15.14
CA LEU A 35 5.51 10.11 -13.79
C LEU A 35 4.33 10.50 -12.89
N ALA A 36 3.78 9.51 -12.17
CA ALA A 36 2.79 9.72 -11.13
C ALA A 36 3.45 10.04 -9.78
N TYR A 37 4.58 9.40 -9.47
CA TYR A 37 5.33 9.65 -8.24
C TYR A 37 6.81 9.31 -8.36
N LEU A 38 7.60 9.88 -7.45
CA LEU A 38 9.02 9.61 -7.25
C LEU A 38 9.26 9.32 -5.78
N ILE A 39 9.84 8.16 -5.48
CA ILE A 39 10.21 7.75 -4.12
C ILE A 39 11.70 7.44 -4.07
N TYR A 40 12.37 8.00 -3.07
CA TYR A 40 13.79 7.77 -2.86
C TYR A 40 14.01 6.53 -2.01
N THR A 41 14.86 5.63 -2.49
CA THR A 41 15.24 4.40 -1.77
C THR A 41 16.75 4.37 -1.50
N SER A 42 17.18 3.55 -0.55
CA SER A 42 18.61 3.37 -0.28
C SER A 42 19.30 2.74 -1.49
N GLY A 43 20.22 3.49 -2.12
CA GLY A 43 21.06 2.98 -3.18
C GLY A 43 22.21 2.14 -2.61
N SER A 44 22.62 1.10 -3.32
CA SER A 44 23.79 0.27 -2.98
C SER A 44 25.11 1.06 -2.94
N THR A 45 25.13 2.25 -3.55
CA THR A 45 26.28 3.17 -3.57
C THR A 45 26.30 4.16 -2.40
N GLY A 46 25.38 4.03 -1.44
CA GLY A 46 25.24 4.94 -0.30
C GLY A 46 24.55 6.28 -0.61
N LYS A 47 24.24 6.55 -1.88
CA LYS A 47 23.42 7.71 -2.29
C LYS A 47 21.97 7.25 -2.55
N PRO A 48 20.95 7.97 -2.05
CA PRO A 48 19.57 7.66 -2.36
C PRO A 48 19.30 7.70 -3.87
N LYS A 49 18.60 6.69 -4.39
CA LYS A 49 18.17 6.65 -5.79
C LYS A 49 16.69 7.02 -5.88
N ALA A 50 16.33 7.90 -6.82
CA ALA A 50 14.94 8.23 -7.09
C ALA A 50 14.34 7.14 -8.00
N VAL A 51 13.24 6.53 -7.56
CA VAL A 51 12.49 5.56 -8.34
C VAL A 51 11.21 6.23 -8.82
N GLY A 52 11.08 6.37 -10.13
CA GLY A 52 9.92 6.99 -10.78
C GLY A 52 8.96 5.94 -11.33
N ASN A 53 7.68 6.07 -10.98
CA ASN A 53 6.62 5.23 -11.52
C ASN A 53 5.62 6.07 -12.31
N THR A 54 5.17 5.56 -13.46
CA THR A 54 4.26 6.26 -14.36
C THR A 54 2.80 6.13 -13.92
N HIS A 55 1.93 7.02 -14.42
CA HIS A 55 0.48 6.88 -14.24
C HIS A 55 -0.03 5.53 -14.74
N PHE A 56 0.46 5.05 -15.88
CA PHE A 56 0.09 3.75 -16.45
C PHE A 56 0.41 2.61 -15.48
N ALA A 57 1.63 2.57 -14.94
CA ALA A 57 2.06 1.51 -14.02
C ALA A 57 1.22 1.52 -12.72
N LEU A 58 0.98 2.70 -12.16
CA LEU A 58 0.15 2.86 -10.97
C LEU A 58 -1.30 2.43 -11.24
N VAL A 59 -1.93 2.93 -12.29
CA VAL A 59 -3.33 2.60 -12.62
C VAL A 59 -3.51 1.09 -12.85
N ASN A 60 -2.56 0.45 -13.54
CA ASN A 60 -2.58 -1.00 -13.72
C ASN A 60 -2.60 -1.75 -12.37
N ARG A 61 -1.73 -1.35 -11.43
CA ARG A 61 -1.66 -1.92 -10.08
C ARG A 61 -2.95 -1.66 -9.26
N LEU A 62 -3.55 -0.48 -9.39
CA LEU A 62 -4.76 -0.10 -8.65
C LEU A 62 -6.01 -0.82 -9.18
N ILE A 63 -6.14 -0.99 -10.51
CA ILE A 63 -7.23 -1.77 -11.11
C ILE A 63 -7.17 -3.22 -10.63
N TRP A 64 -5.99 -3.83 -10.67
CA TRP A 64 -5.79 -5.18 -10.13
C TRP A 64 -6.23 -5.27 -8.66
N MET A 65 -5.81 -4.31 -7.83
CA MET A 65 -6.12 -4.31 -6.39
C MET A 65 -7.62 -4.19 -6.14
N ARG A 66 -8.29 -3.28 -6.85
CA ARG A 66 -9.75 -3.12 -6.80
C ARG A 66 -10.45 -4.44 -7.07
N ASP A 67 -10.09 -5.10 -8.17
CA ASP A 67 -10.78 -6.30 -8.64
C ASP A 67 -10.51 -7.50 -7.74
N GLN A 68 -9.25 -7.70 -7.30
CA GLN A 68 -8.89 -8.84 -6.46
C GLN A 68 -9.39 -8.71 -5.02
N LEU A 69 -9.30 -7.52 -4.43
CA LEU A 69 -9.75 -7.32 -3.05
C LEU A 69 -11.26 -7.05 -2.99
N GLY A 70 -11.95 -6.94 -4.14
CA GLY A 70 -13.38 -6.61 -4.20
C GLY A 70 -13.67 -5.31 -3.45
N ILE A 71 -12.91 -4.26 -3.76
CA ILE A 71 -13.01 -2.97 -3.06
C ILE A 71 -14.29 -2.27 -3.53
N THR A 72 -15.02 -1.69 -2.59
CA THR A 72 -16.25 -0.92 -2.87
C THR A 72 -16.26 0.41 -2.12
N ARG A 73 -17.24 1.27 -2.40
CA ARG A 73 -17.41 2.56 -1.71
C ARG A 73 -17.76 2.41 -0.23
N GLU A 74 -18.25 1.23 0.17
CA GLU A 74 -18.58 0.90 1.55
C GLU A 74 -17.34 0.59 2.39
N ASP A 75 -16.16 0.45 1.78
CA ASP A 75 -14.91 0.22 2.49
C ASP A 75 -14.38 1.47 3.22
N CYS A 76 -13.63 1.21 4.29
CA CYS A 76 -12.90 2.21 5.04
C CYS A 76 -11.43 1.83 5.13
N PHE A 77 -10.57 2.69 4.60
CA PHE A 77 -9.12 2.52 4.61
C PHE A 77 -8.51 3.28 5.79
N LEU A 78 -7.40 2.75 6.32
CA LEU A 78 -6.53 3.48 7.23
C LEU A 78 -5.22 3.83 6.52
N GLN A 79 -5.03 5.11 6.20
CA GLN A 79 -3.72 5.61 5.79
C GLN A 79 -2.87 5.76 7.03
N LYS A 80 -1.81 4.97 7.10
CA LYS A 80 -0.82 5.04 8.18
C LYS A 80 0.61 4.93 7.67
N THR A 81 0.79 4.41 6.46
CA THR A 81 2.12 4.20 5.91
C THR A 81 2.74 5.56 5.60
N PRO A 82 3.95 5.86 6.10
CA PRO A 82 4.60 7.14 5.80
C PRO A 82 4.69 7.35 4.29
N PHE A 83 4.41 8.58 3.83
CA PHE A 83 4.35 8.91 2.40
C PHE A 83 5.68 8.75 1.65
N THR A 84 6.77 8.51 2.37
CA THR A 84 8.10 8.18 1.85
C THR A 84 8.23 6.71 1.43
N PHE A 85 7.25 5.86 1.75
CA PHE A 85 7.16 4.48 1.28
C PHE A 85 6.04 4.35 0.25
N ASP A 86 6.27 3.59 -0.80
CA ASP A 86 5.38 3.44 -1.96
C ASP A 86 4.05 2.76 -1.64
N VAL A 87 3.98 1.93 -0.60
CA VAL A 87 2.71 1.40 -0.08
C VAL A 87 1.71 2.51 0.28
N SER A 88 2.19 3.68 0.73
CA SER A 88 1.31 4.83 0.99
C SER A 88 0.55 5.30 -0.26
N VAL A 89 1.07 5.05 -1.47
CA VAL A 89 0.50 5.55 -2.72
C VAL A 89 -0.88 4.97 -2.94
N TRP A 90 -1.08 3.66 -2.74
CA TRP A 90 -2.41 3.06 -2.89
C TRP A 90 -3.32 3.38 -1.70
N GLU A 91 -2.79 3.53 -0.49
CA GLU A 91 -3.57 4.02 0.68
C GLU A 91 -4.14 5.42 0.40
N LEU A 92 -3.39 6.27 -0.31
CA LEU A 92 -3.76 7.66 -0.60
C LEU A 92 -4.55 7.86 -1.89
N THR A 93 -4.60 6.89 -2.80
CA THR A 93 -5.22 7.09 -4.13
C THR A 93 -6.43 6.19 -4.36
N LEU A 94 -6.35 4.92 -3.96
CA LEU A 94 -7.39 3.94 -4.24
C LEU A 94 -8.74 4.28 -3.58
N PRO A 95 -8.80 4.78 -2.32
CA PRO A 95 -10.07 5.11 -1.70
C PRO A 95 -10.85 6.15 -2.50
N PHE A 96 -10.17 7.19 -3.00
CA PHE A 96 -10.81 8.26 -3.77
C PHE A 96 -11.28 7.80 -5.14
N ILE A 97 -10.54 6.91 -5.81
CA ILE A 97 -10.97 6.29 -7.07
C ILE A 97 -12.25 5.48 -6.85
N MET A 98 -12.40 4.85 -5.69
CA MET A 98 -13.53 3.98 -5.36
C MET A 98 -14.70 4.71 -4.70
N GLY A 99 -14.53 5.99 -4.32
CA GLY A 99 -15.50 6.70 -3.48
C GLY A 99 -15.61 6.14 -2.05
N ALA A 100 -14.57 5.43 -1.61
CA ALA A 100 -14.46 4.84 -0.27
C ALA A 100 -13.95 5.85 0.76
N ARG A 101 -14.11 5.51 2.04
CA ARG A 101 -13.66 6.37 3.15
C ARG A 101 -12.16 6.19 3.40
N LEU A 102 -11.45 7.28 3.66
CA LEU A 102 -10.06 7.29 4.13
C LEU A 102 -9.97 7.90 5.54
N VAL A 103 -9.39 7.16 6.48
CA VAL A 103 -8.98 7.65 7.80
C VAL A 103 -7.48 7.87 7.77
N ILE A 104 -7.02 9.04 8.20
CA ILE A 104 -5.60 9.39 8.21
C ILE A 104 -5.10 9.30 9.64
N ALA A 105 -4.14 8.41 9.90
CA ALA A 105 -3.51 8.27 11.20
C ALA A 105 -2.71 9.54 11.53
N LYS A 106 -2.68 9.91 12.82
CA LYS A 106 -1.81 11.01 13.29
C LYS A 106 -0.33 10.71 12.99
N PRO A 107 0.52 11.74 12.85
CA PRO A 107 1.97 11.55 12.73
C PRO A 107 2.50 10.61 13.82
N GLU A 108 3.41 9.71 13.44
CA GLU A 108 3.97 8.64 14.30
C GLU A 108 2.97 7.60 14.84
N GLY A 109 1.65 7.77 14.62
CA GLY A 109 0.64 6.84 15.10
C GLY A 109 0.76 5.43 14.50
N HIS A 110 1.38 5.30 13.33
CA HIS A 110 1.65 4.02 12.68
C HIS A 110 2.55 3.07 13.46
N LYS A 111 3.24 3.55 14.51
CA LYS A 111 4.12 2.77 15.39
C LYS A 111 3.45 2.27 16.66
N ASP A 112 2.23 2.71 16.95
CA ASP A 112 1.53 2.43 18.20
C ASP A 112 0.36 1.45 17.95
N PRO A 113 0.51 0.15 18.29
CA PRO A 113 -0.54 -0.85 18.13
C PRO A 113 -1.87 -0.50 18.81
N VAL A 114 -1.79 0.14 19.98
CA VAL A 114 -2.97 0.47 20.79
C VAL A 114 -3.75 1.60 20.14
N TYR A 115 -3.04 2.63 19.69
CA TYR A 115 -3.63 3.71 18.92
C TYR A 115 -4.26 3.20 17.62
N LEU A 116 -3.56 2.36 16.84
CA LEU A 116 -4.12 1.78 15.62
C LEU A 116 -5.42 1.01 15.91
N SER A 117 -5.47 0.27 17.01
CA SER A 117 -6.68 -0.45 17.42
C SER A 117 -7.85 0.49 17.72
N GLN A 118 -7.57 1.62 18.37
CA GLN A 118 -8.58 2.65 18.65
C GLN A 118 -9.15 3.23 17.36
N GLU A 119 -8.29 3.58 16.39
CA GLU A 119 -8.71 4.11 15.08
C GLU A 119 -9.51 3.07 14.27
N ILE A 120 -9.02 1.83 14.22
CA ILE A 120 -9.69 0.72 13.53
C ILE A 120 -11.10 0.53 14.09
N ARG A 121 -11.24 0.48 15.42
CA ARG A 121 -12.53 0.34 16.10
C ARG A 121 -13.44 1.55 15.88
N ALA A 122 -12.91 2.77 16.08
CA ALA A 122 -13.69 4.00 16.02
C ALA A 122 -14.26 4.24 14.61
N HIS A 123 -13.48 3.89 13.58
CA HIS A 123 -13.83 4.16 12.20
C HIS A 123 -14.33 2.96 11.41
N LYS A 124 -14.34 1.76 12.01
CA LYS A 124 -14.69 0.49 11.37
C LYS A 124 -13.86 0.26 10.10
N VAL A 125 -12.55 0.33 10.24
CA VAL A 125 -11.60 0.14 9.13
C VAL A 125 -11.75 -1.28 8.57
N THR A 126 -11.97 -1.38 7.25
CA THR A 126 -12.17 -2.64 6.54
C THR A 126 -10.95 -3.10 5.76
N ILE A 127 -10.07 -2.18 5.37
CA ILE A 127 -8.87 -2.45 4.59
C ILE A 127 -7.66 -1.82 5.28
N ILE A 128 -6.66 -2.64 5.59
CA ILE A 128 -5.45 -2.20 6.28
C ILE A 128 -4.20 -2.93 5.78
N HIS A 129 -3.08 -2.21 5.76
CA HIS A 129 -1.76 -2.77 5.49
C HIS A 129 -0.96 -2.95 6.78
N PHE A 130 -0.13 -3.99 6.86
CA PHE A 130 0.96 -4.07 7.81
C PHE A 130 2.24 -4.59 7.16
N VAL A 131 3.38 -4.01 7.54
CA VAL A 131 4.64 -4.73 7.43
C VAL A 131 4.61 -5.89 8.46
N PRO A 132 5.03 -7.12 8.13
CA PRO A 132 4.94 -8.28 9.04
C PRO A 132 5.42 -8.03 10.48
N SER A 133 6.55 -7.37 10.68
CA SER A 133 7.03 -6.97 12.01
C SER A 133 6.03 -6.09 12.80
N MET A 134 5.34 -5.16 12.14
CA MET A 134 4.29 -4.35 12.76
C MET A 134 3.00 -5.14 12.97
N LEU A 135 2.68 -6.11 12.10
CA LEU A 135 1.54 -7.01 12.32
C LEU A 135 1.74 -7.85 13.58
N GLU A 136 2.97 -8.32 13.83
CA GLU A 136 3.31 -9.05 15.06
C GLU A 136 3.03 -8.22 16.31
N ALA A 137 3.54 -6.98 16.35
CA ALA A 137 3.28 -6.05 17.45
C ALA A 137 1.78 -5.74 17.60
N PHE A 138 1.07 -5.60 16.48
CA PHE A 138 -0.38 -5.40 16.49
C PHE A 138 -1.15 -6.60 17.05
N LEU A 139 -0.77 -7.83 16.68
CA LEU A 139 -1.36 -9.06 17.20
C LEU A 139 -1.13 -9.21 18.70
N ALA A 140 0.04 -8.79 19.20
CA ALA A 140 0.40 -8.89 20.61
C ALA A 140 -0.33 -7.87 21.50
N GLU A 141 -0.49 -6.63 21.04
CA GLU A 141 -0.93 -5.53 21.92
C GLU A 141 -2.23 -4.85 21.49
N GLY A 142 -2.63 -4.99 20.23
CA GLY A 142 -3.74 -4.26 19.62
C GLY A 142 -4.97 -5.11 19.30
N MET A 143 -4.76 -6.32 18.78
CA MET A 143 -5.82 -7.12 18.15
C MET A 143 -6.99 -7.48 19.06
N ASP A 144 -6.75 -7.70 20.35
CA ASP A 144 -7.81 -8.00 21.33
C ASP A 144 -8.66 -6.76 21.69
N LYS A 145 -8.27 -5.59 21.17
CA LYS A 145 -8.96 -4.30 21.35
C LYS A 145 -9.75 -3.90 20.11
N ILE A 146 -10.08 -4.81 19.20
CA ILE A 146 -10.98 -4.52 18.08
C ILE A 146 -12.02 -5.63 17.92
N ASP A 147 -13.15 -5.29 17.30
CA ASP A 147 -14.01 -6.31 16.70
C ASP A 147 -13.33 -6.76 15.41
N GLN A 148 -12.79 -7.96 15.41
CA GLN A 148 -11.90 -8.46 14.36
C GLN A 148 -12.64 -8.64 13.03
N SER A 149 -13.97 -8.76 13.08
CA SER A 149 -14.84 -8.80 11.89
C SER A 149 -14.85 -7.48 11.11
N CYS A 150 -14.36 -6.38 11.68
CA CYS A 150 -14.28 -5.12 10.96
C CYS A 150 -13.26 -5.17 9.82
N ILE A 151 -12.15 -5.91 9.97
CA ILE A 151 -11.10 -6.01 8.95
C ILE A 151 -11.46 -7.11 7.96
N ARG A 152 -11.81 -6.71 6.75
CA ARG A 152 -12.16 -7.59 5.63
C ARG A 152 -10.92 -8.01 4.84
N GLN A 153 -10.00 -7.07 4.61
CA GLN A 153 -8.78 -7.27 3.84
C GLN A 153 -7.57 -6.81 4.67
N LEU A 154 -6.73 -7.76 5.07
CA LEU A 154 -5.42 -7.49 5.65
C LEU A 154 -4.36 -7.68 4.57
N ILE A 155 -3.62 -6.63 4.25
CA ILE A 155 -2.52 -6.67 3.30
C ILE A 155 -1.20 -6.68 4.07
N THR A 156 -0.28 -7.56 3.69
CA THR A 156 1.09 -7.59 4.21
C THR A 156 2.10 -7.51 3.08
N SER A 157 3.12 -6.67 3.22
CA SER A 157 4.24 -6.59 2.27
C SER A 157 5.45 -5.92 2.92
N GLY A 158 6.60 -5.94 2.22
CA GLY A 158 7.84 -5.29 2.67
C GLY A 158 8.79 -6.20 3.47
N GLU A 159 8.29 -7.29 4.05
CA GLU A 159 9.09 -8.34 4.68
C GLU A 159 8.51 -9.72 4.36
N ALA A 160 9.28 -10.78 4.64
CA ALA A 160 8.74 -12.13 4.58
C ALA A 160 7.68 -12.32 5.67
N LEU A 161 6.47 -12.77 5.29
CA LEU A 161 5.40 -13.09 6.25
C LEU A 161 5.68 -14.44 6.93
N PRO A 162 5.95 -14.48 8.25
CA PRO A 162 6.13 -15.73 8.98
C PRO A 162 4.82 -16.51 9.10
N ARG A 163 4.90 -17.83 9.04
CA ARG A 163 3.74 -18.72 9.17
C ARG A 163 3.03 -18.55 10.52
N ASP A 164 3.76 -18.33 11.59
CA ASP A 164 3.19 -18.26 12.93
C ASP A 164 2.31 -17.01 13.11
N ILE A 165 2.74 -15.86 12.57
CA ILE A 165 1.93 -14.63 12.49
C ILE A 165 0.61 -14.89 11.74
N LEU A 166 0.69 -15.60 10.61
CA LEU A 166 -0.49 -15.95 9.83
C LEU A 166 -1.45 -16.86 10.60
N VAL A 167 -0.93 -17.92 11.24
CA VAL A 167 -1.72 -18.86 12.04
C VAL A 167 -2.41 -18.14 13.18
N ASP A 168 -1.72 -17.20 13.84
CA ASP A 168 -2.29 -16.41 14.92
C ASP A 168 -3.39 -15.48 14.43
N TRP A 169 -3.25 -14.85 13.26
CA TRP A 169 -4.35 -14.10 12.63
C TRP A 169 -5.54 -15.00 12.29
N GLN A 170 -5.32 -16.22 11.78
CA GLN A 170 -6.42 -17.11 11.39
C GLN A 170 -7.22 -17.67 12.56
N LYS A 171 -6.61 -17.86 13.74
CA LYS A 171 -7.32 -18.27 14.98
C LYS A 171 -8.39 -17.26 15.42
N ARG A 172 -8.34 -16.05 14.88
CA ARG A 172 -9.17 -14.89 15.24
C ARG A 172 -10.36 -14.70 14.27
N ASP A 173 -10.62 -15.68 13.39
CA ASP A 173 -11.73 -15.67 12.41
C ASP A 173 -11.91 -14.32 11.68
N SER A 174 -10.76 -13.74 11.32
CA SER A 174 -10.66 -12.41 10.74
C SER A 174 -10.60 -12.48 9.22
N GLY A 175 -10.68 -11.32 8.54
CA GLY A 175 -10.70 -11.23 7.09
C GLY A 175 -9.51 -11.86 6.36
N VAL A 176 -9.56 -11.82 5.02
CA VAL A 176 -8.57 -12.46 4.15
C VAL A 176 -7.21 -11.77 4.29
N VAL A 177 -6.15 -12.57 4.44
CA VAL A 177 -4.78 -12.08 4.46
C VAL A 177 -4.18 -12.17 3.08
N TRP A 178 -3.61 -11.06 2.60
CA TRP A 178 -2.91 -10.94 1.34
C TRP A 178 -1.43 -10.71 1.60
N ASN A 179 -0.58 -11.65 1.21
CA ASN A 179 0.86 -11.47 1.20
C ASN A 179 1.31 -10.99 -0.18
N LEU A 180 1.69 -9.72 -0.28
CA LEU A 180 2.13 -9.08 -1.50
C LEU A 180 3.64 -8.87 -1.49
N TYR A 181 4.24 -8.87 -2.68
CA TYR A 181 5.65 -8.55 -2.85
C TYR A 181 5.87 -7.72 -4.10
N GLY A 182 6.68 -6.68 -3.99
CA GLY A 182 7.35 -6.05 -5.11
C GLY A 182 8.39 -5.02 -4.65
N PRO A 183 9.39 -4.74 -5.48
CA PRO A 183 10.28 -3.61 -5.29
C PRO A 183 9.60 -2.30 -5.70
N THR A 184 10.10 -1.17 -5.20
CA THR A 184 9.59 0.16 -5.57
C THR A 184 9.65 0.46 -7.06
N GLU A 185 10.60 -0.15 -7.76
CA GLU A 185 10.80 -0.05 -9.21
C GLU A 185 9.66 -0.65 -10.04
N ALA A 186 8.80 -1.47 -9.42
CA ALA A 186 7.76 -2.22 -10.12
C ALA A 186 6.34 -1.75 -9.77
N ALA A 187 6.19 -0.51 -9.33
CA ALA A 187 4.93 0.09 -8.88
C ALA A 187 4.30 -0.69 -7.71
N ILE A 188 4.97 -0.63 -6.55
CA ILE A 188 4.50 -1.13 -5.24
C ILE A 188 4.61 -2.65 -5.09
N ASP A 189 3.71 -3.43 -5.70
CA ASP A 189 3.72 -4.89 -5.59
C ASP A 189 3.45 -5.55 -6.96
N VAL A 190 4.10 -6.69 -7.23
CA VAL A 190 3.99 -7.45 -8.48
C VAL A 190 3.54 -8.89 -8.32
N THR A 191 3.67 -9.47 -7.12
CA THR A 191 3.18 -10.82 -6.82
C THR A 191 2.27 -10.82 -5.60
N PHE A 192 1.42 -11.84 -5.50
CA PHE A 192 0.48 -11.97 -4.40
C PHE A 192 0.24 -13.44 -4.02
N TRP A 193 -0.18 -13.62 -2.77
CA TRP A 193 -0.81 -14.84 -2.29
C TRP A 193 -1.88 -14.43 -1.28
N ASN A 194 -2.94 -15.22 -1.15
CA ASN A 194 -3.90 -15.00 -0.06
C ASN A 194 -4.37 -16.31 0.56
N THR A 195 -4.93 -16.20 1.76
CA THR A 195 -5.34 -17.35 2.58
C THR A 195 -6.49 -18.17 2.01
N SER A 196 -7.24 -17.63 1.05
CA SER A 196 -8.30 -18.36 0.35
C SER A 196 -7.76 -19.24 -0.79
N LEU A 197 -6.46 -19.15 -1.10
CA LEU A 197 -5.81 -19.82 -2.22
C LEU A 197 -4.83 -20.90 -1.75
N THR A 198 -4.85 -22.06 -2.40
CA THR A 198 -3.93 -23.18 -2.15
C THR A 198 -2.56 -23.00 -2.81
N HIS A 199 -2.42 -22.08 -3.76
CA HIS A 199 -1.20 -21.83 -4.54
C HIS A 199 -0.83 -20.35 -4.53
N ILE A 200 0.47 -20.05 -4.64
CA ILE A 200 0.98 -18.70 -4.89
C ILE A 200 0.73 -18.35 -6.35
N PHE A 201 0.10 -17.20 -6.58
CA PHE A 201 -0.17 -16.71 -7.92
C PHE A 201 0.80 -15.59 -8.25
N VAL A 202 1.56 -15.79 -9.32
CA VAL A 202 2.28 -14.70 -9.96
C VAL A 202 1.28 -14.04 -10.90
N VAL A 203 0.84 -12.81 -10.59
CA VAL A 203 0.20 -11.99 -11.61
C VAL A 203 1.28 -11.61 -12.60
N PHE A 204 1.23 -12.24 -13.77
CA PHE A 204 1.75 -11.57 -14.96
C PHE A 204 0.93 -10.31 -15.12
N GLN A 205 1.57 -9.14 -15.09
CA GLN A 205 1.00 -7.95 -15.69
C GLN A 205 0.77 -8.26 -17.18
N LEU A 206 -0.38 -8.83 -17.52
CA LEU A 206 -0.78 -9.13 -18.89
C LEU A 206 -1.09 -7.80 -19.58
N VAL A 207 -0.05 -7.19 -20.16
CA VAL A 207 -0.20 -6.13 -21.15
C VAL A 207 -0.40 -6.81 -22.51
N PHE A 208 -1.62 -6.73 -23.04
CA PHE A 208 -1.79 -6.80 -24.50
C PHE A 208 -1.08 -5.56 -25.09
N GLY A 209 0.09 -5.76 -25.71
CA GLY A 209 0.76 -4.75 -26.53
C GLY A 209 2.09 -4.20 -25.97
N VAL A 210 3.18 -4.84 -26.41
CA VAL A 210 4.57 -4.32 -26.58
C VAL A 210 5.39 -3.92 -25.33
N SER A 211 5.95 -4.95 -24.64
CA SER A 211 7.27 -4.99 -23.95
C SER A 211 7.51 -4.11 -22.69
N CYS A 212 8.05 -4.55 -21.55
CA CYS A 212 8.53 -5.86 -21.05
C CYS A 212 8.81 -5.75 -19.53
N THR A 213 8.53 -6.80 -18.76
CA THR A 213 9.37 -7.23 -17.62
C THR A 213 9.41 -8.76 -17.64
N SER A 214 10.61 -9.35 -17.62
CA SER A 214 10.81 -10.80 -17.53
C SER A 214 11.26 -11.14 -16.11
N LEU A 215 10.55 -12.02 -15.43
CA LEU A 215 11.05 -12.67 -14.22
C LEU A 215 11.63 -14.04 -14.61
N VAL A 216 12.92 -14.27 -14.37
CA VAL A 216 13.56 -15.59 -14.55
C VAL A 216 13.58 -16.31 -13.21
N LEU A 217 12.85 -17.41 -13.11
CA LEU A 217 12.88 -18.32 -11.96
C LEU A 217 14.10 -19.26 -12.09
N VAL A 218 15.18 -18.97 -11.38
CA VAL A 218 16.29 -19.93 -11.19
C VAL A 218 16.03 -20.72 -9.91
N LEU A 219 15.45 -21.91 -10.05
CA LEU A 219 15.26 -22.83 -8.93
C LEU A 219 16.61 -23.48 -8.56
N ARG A 220 17.23 -23.02 -7.46
CA ARG A 220 18.19 -23.83 -6.71
C ARG A 220 17.47 -24.31 -5.45
N VAL A 221 17.43 -25.62 -5.26
CA VAL A 221 16.69 -26.34 -4.20
C VAL A 221 16.75 -25.60 -2.86
N GLY A 222 15.58 -25.20 -2.32
CA GLY A 222 15.40 -24.85 -0.91
C GLY A 222 15.40 -23.38 -0.51
N MET A 223 15.55 -22.42 -1.43
CA MET A 223 15.51 -20.99 -1.07
C MET A 223 14.72 -20.19 -2.11
N LEU A 224 13.61 -19.56 -1.70
CA LEU A 224 12.88 -18.62 -2.54
C LEU A 224 13.67 -17.31 -2.55
N VAL A 225 14.45 -17.09 -3.60
CA VAL A 225 15.10 -15.80 -3.86
C VAL A 225 14.43 -15.19 -5.08
N VAL A 226 13.71 -14.09 -4.87
CA VAL A 226 13.21 -13.27 -5.99
C VAL A 226 14.32 -12.27 -6.35
N LEU A 227 14.92 -12.45 -7.52
CA LEU A 227 15.87 -11.49 -8.11
C LEU A 227 15.12 -10.66 -9.15
N VAL A 228 15.21 -9.33 -8.98
CA VAL A 228 14.82 -8.31 -9.97
C VAL A 228 15.91 -8.20 -11.02
#